data_AF-A0A0J5FWX8-F1
#
_entry.id   AF-A0A0J5FWX8-F1
#
_cell.length_a   1.000
_cell.length_b   1.000
_cell.length_c   1.000
_cell.angle_alpha   90.00
_cell.angle_beta   90.00
_cell.angle_gamma   90.00
#
_symmetry.space_group_name_H-M   'P 1'
#
loop_
_entity.id
_entity.type
_entity.pdbx_description
1 polymer ?
#
loop_
_entity_poly.entity_id
_entity_poly.type
_entity_poly.pdbx_seq_one_letter_code
_entity_poly.pdbx_strand_id
1 'polypeptide(L)'
;MLSPSVIATVSLAVAVIDRIFFQRKQVIILNIGDSTDRGRAMAFPVMFKNKVHPLKGALIEYWLRDTNNPTTVINGKARTLDISKKGVNEEYLLIDKKYLTSGAWELHVRVTHGNCRWNPLYRLFPVQSHRQKSYSIQVGDK
;
A
#
# COMPACT_ATOMS: atom_id res chain seq x y z
N MET A 1 -0.79 -41.16 0.65
CA MET A 1 -2.04 -40.61 0.05
C MET A 1 -2.88 -40.06 1.18
N LEU A 2 -3.25 -38.78 1.16
CA LEU A 2 -4.12 -38.20 2.19
C LEU A 2 -5.54 -38.73 2.02
N SER A 3 -6.27 -38.98 3.11
CA SER A 3 -7.65 -39.47 3.01
C SER A 3 -8.56 -38.39 2.40
N PRO A 4 -9.62 -38.76 1.66
CA PRO A 4 -10.58 -37.82 1.08
C PRO A 4 -11.18 -36.85 2.11
N SER A 5 -11.37 -37.30 3.35
CA SER A 5 -11.85 -36.49 4.47
C SER A 5 -10.87 -35.40 4.90
N VAL A 6 -9.56 -35.69 4.89
CA VAL A 6 -8.51 -34.71 5.20
C VAL A 6 -8.42 -33.67 4.10
N ILE A 7 -8.51 -34.09 2.83
CA ILE A 7 -8.51 -33.17 1.69
C ILE A 7 -9.72 -32.21 1.76
N ALA A 8 -10.93 -32.73 1.99
CA ALA A 8 -12.14 -31.91 2.10
C ALA A 8 -12.07 -30.90 3.27
N THR A 9 -11.56 -31.33 4.42
CA THR A 9 -11.41 -30.47 5.60
C THR A 9 -10.40 -29.34 5.36
N VAL A 10 -9.26 -29.66 4.75
CA VAL A 10 -8.24 -28.67 4.38
C VAL A 10 -8.78 -27.68 3.35
N SER A 11 -9.48 -28.14 2.32
CA SER A 11 -10.09 -27.26 1.31
C SER A 11 -11.15 -26.32 1.89
N LEU A 12 -12.00 -26.81 2.80
CA LEU A 12 -13.01 -25.99 3.46
C LEU A 12 -12.36 -24.92 4.36
N ALA A 13 -11.33 -25.30 5.12
CA ALA A 13 -10.59 -24.36 5.97
C ALA A 13 -9.92 -23.26 5.13
N VAL A 14 -9.29 -23.61 4.01
CA VAL A 14 -8.69 -22.64 3.08
C VAL A 14 -9.75 -21.70 2.51
N ALA A 15 -10.90 -22.20 2.06
CA ALA A 15 -11.97 -21.36 1.52
C ALA A 15 -12.54 -20.38 2.55
N VAL A 16 -12.68 -20.81 3.81
CA VAL A 16 -13.14 -19.94 4.91
C VAL A 16 -12.10 -18.87 5.23
N ILE A 17 -10.82 -19.24 5.34
CA ILE A 17 -9.71 -18.29 5.59
C ILE A 17 -9.64 -17.27 4.46
N ASP A 18 -9.74 -17.72 3.21
CA ASP A 18 -9.69 -16.87 2.04
C ASP A 18 -10.85 -15.86 2.03
N ARG A 19 -12.08 -16.34 2.26
CA ARG A 19 -13.26 -15.47 2.36
C ARG A 19 -13.14 -14.45 3.48
N ILE A 20 -12.67 -14.85 4.65
CA ILE A 20 -12.46 -13.95 5.80
C ILE A 20 -11.38 -12.92 5.45
N PHE A 21 -10.28 -13.31 4.81
CA PHE A 21 -9.20 -12.41 4.44
C PHE A 21 -9.62 -11.41 3.35
N PHE A 22 -10.34 -11.86 2.32
CA PHE A 22 -10.87 -10.99 1.26
C PHE A 22 -11.96 -10.04 1.76
N GLN A 23 -12.79 -10.46 2.72
CA GLN A 23 -13.77 -9.58 3.37
C GLN A 23 -13.07 -8.53 4.26
N ARG A 24 -11.96 -8.88 4.92
CA ARG A 24 -11.16 -7.95 5.74
C ARG A 24 -10.34 -6.95 4.92
N LYS A 25 -9.95 -7.29 3.68
CA LYS A 25 -9.32 -6.34 2.75
C LYS A 25 -10.29 -5.25 2.32
N GLN A 26 -10.35 -4.17 3.10
CA GLN A 26 -11.18 -3.00 2.83
C GLN A 26 -10.55 -2.06 1.79
N VAL A 27 -9.23 -1.99 1.75
CA VAL A 27 -8.48 -1.15 0.80
C VAL A 27 -7.55 -2.02 -0.04
N ILE A 28 -7.56 -1.80 -1.36
CA ILE A 28 -6.71 -2.51 -2.32
C ILE A 28 -6.04 -1.46 -3.20
N ILE A 29 -4.71 -1.49 -3.27
CA ILE A 29 -3.96 -0.64 -4.21
C ILE A 29 -4.17 -1.21 -5.62
N LEU A 30 -4.77 -0.41 -6.49
CA LEU A 30 -5.06 -0.79 -7.88
C LEU A 30 -3.86 -0.53 -8.77
N ASN A 31 -3.29 0.67 -8.69
CA ASN A 31 -2.21 1.11 -9.56
C ASN A 31 -1.34 2.17 -8.88
N ILE A 32 -0.09 2.26 -9.35
CA ILE A 32 0.82 3.38 -9.10
C ILE A 32 1.11 4.00 -10.46
N GLY A 33 0.67 5.24 -10.68
CA GLY A 33 0.82 5.94 -11.95
C GLY A 33 2.21 6.52 -12.16
N ASP A 34 2.38 7.34 -13.19
CA ASP A 34 3.67 7.96 -13.49
C ASP A 34 3.93 9.16 -12.60
N SER A 35 5.18 9.32 -12.19
CA SER A 35 5.59 10.39 -11.30
C SER A 35 5.49 11.74 -12.00
N THR A 36 4.89 12.73 -11.33
CA THR A 36 4.78 14.09 -11.84
C THR A 36 5.65 15.03 -11.02
N ASP A 37 6.35 15.92 -11.70
CA ASP A 37 7.09 17.00 -11.05
C ASP A 37 6.14 18.07 -10.49
N ARG A 38 6.24 18.40 -9.20
CA ARG A 38 5.52 19.50 -8.55
C ARG A 38 6.48 20.52 -7.93
N GLY A 39 7.54 20.86 -8.64
CA GLY A 39 8.53 21.86 -8.26
C GLY A 39 9.44 21.38 -7.14
N ARG A 40 9.04 21.59 -5.87
CA ARG A 40 9.82 21.19 -4.69
C ARG A 40 9.71 19.70 -4.35
N ALA A 41 8.68 19.03 -4.85
CA ALA A 41 8.43 17.62 -4.58
C ALA A 41 8.10 16.87 -5.87
N MET A 42 8.41 15.58 -5.88
CA MET A 42 7.92 14.63 -6.86
C MET A 42 6.64 13.99 -6.32
N ALA A 43 5.61 13.94 -7.16
CA ALA A 43 4.30 13.41 -6.83
C ALA A 43 4.09 12.05 -7.50
N PHE A 44 3.71 11.06 -6.71
CA PHE A 44 3.44 9.71 -7.17
C PHE A 44 1.93 9.42 -7.01
N PRO A 45 1.16 9.40 -8.11
CA PRO A 45 -0.27 9.11 -8.05
C PRO A 45 -0.48 7.63 -7.72
N VAL A 46 -1.30 7.38 -6.71
CA VAL A 46 -1.68 6.03 -6.27
C VAL A 46 -3.19 5.91 -6.33
N MET A 47 -3.65 4.94 -7.12
CA MET A 47 -5.05 4.58 -7.20
C MET A 47 -5.34 3.42 -6.27
N PHE A 48 -6.38 3.55 -5.44
CA PHE A 48 -6.82 2.48 -4.57
C PHE A 48 -8.34 2.38 -4.54
N LYS A 49 -8.83 1.15 -4.35
CA LYS A 49 -10.24 0.86 -4.17
C LYS A 49 -10.54 0.65 -2.69
N ASN A 50 -11.46 1.44 -2.18
CA ASN A 50 -12.02 1.29 -0.85
C ASN A 50 -13.42 0.66 -0.93
N LYS A 51 -13.65 -0.41 -0.17
CA LYS A 51 -14.95 -1.14 -0.15
C LYS A 51 -15.99 -0.50 0.77
N VAL A 52 -15.58 0.28 1.77
CA VAL A 52 -16.44 0.76 2.87
C VAL A 52 -16.37 2.28 3.01
N HIS A 53 -17.38 2.90 3.60
CA HIS A 53 -17.31 4.29 4.05
C HIS A 53 -18.15 4.45 5.33
N PRO A 54 -17.64 5.12 6.38
CA PRO A 54 -16.30 5.68 6.49
C PRO A 54 -15.21 4.59 6.61
N LEU A 55 -14.05 4.83 6.00
CA LEU A 55 -12.85 4.02 6.23
C LEU A 55 -12.24 4.49 7.54
N LYS A 56 -11.97 3.58 8.48
CA LYS A 56 -11.38 3.94 9.79
C LYS A 56 -10.13 3.12 10.03
N GLY A 57 -9.07 3.79 10.48
CA GLY A 57 -7.85 3.10 10.93
C GLY A 57 -7.07 2.42 9.80
N ALA A 58 -7.23 2.94 8.57
CA ALA A 58 -6.37 2.61 7.44
C ALA A 58 -5.28 3.66 7.31
N LEU A 59 -4.04 3.21 7.16
CA LEU A 59 -2.84 4.03 7.02
C LEU A 59 -2.19 3.73 5.67
N ILE A 60 -1.82 4.77 4.92
CA ILE A 60 -0.94 4.66 3.77
C ILE A 60 0.47 5.08 4.16
N GLU A 61 1.43 4.22 3.85
CA GLU A 61 2.86 4.39 4.06
C GLU A 61 3.55 4.22 2.71
N TYR A 62 4.61 4.98 2.48
CA TYR A 62 5.36 4.88 1.25
C TYR A 62 6.81 5.28 1.47
N TRP A 63 7.69 4.68 0.68
CA TRP A 63 9.11 5.00 0.68
C TRP A 63 9.69 4.77 -0.70
N LEU A 64 10.69 5.57 -1.05
CA LEU A 64 11.53 5.33 -2.21
C LEU A 64 12.81 4.66 -1.78
N ARG A 65 13.21 3.64 -2.52
CA ARG A 65 14.48 2.94 -2.36
C ARG A 65 15.33 3.14 -3.59
N ASP A 66 16.58 3.56 -3.42
CA ASP A 66 17.53 3.61 -4.52
C ASP A 66 17.90 2.17 -4.92
N THR A 67 17.76 1.83 -6.20
CA THR A 67 18.09 0.49 -6.68
C THR A 67 19.59 0.25 -6.78
N ASN A 68 20.39 1.30 -6.97
CA ASN A 68 21.85 1.22 -7.06
C ASN A 68 22.48 1.18 -5.66
N ASN A 69 21.89 1.88 -4.68
CA ASN A 69 22.28 1.81 -3.29
C ASN A 69 21.08 1.42 -2.39
N PRO A 70 20.84 0.11 -2.17
CA PRO A 70 19.67 -0.37 -1.43
C PRO A 70 19.58 0.06 0.04
N THR A 71 20.63 0.68 0.59
CA THR A 71 20.64 1.27 1.94
C THR A 71 20.02 2.67 1.98
N THR A 72 19.96 3.35 0.84
CA THR A 72 19.32 4.67 0.72
C THR A 72 17.82 4.49 0.57
N VAL A 73 17.09 4.86 1.63
CA VAL A 73 15.63 4.80 1.69
C VAL A 73 15.08 6.16 2.15
N ILE A 74 14.16 6.72 1.37
CA ILE A 74 13.49 7.98 1.68
C ILE A 74 12.04 7.68 2.07
N ASN A 75 11.72 7.85 3.34
CA ASN A 75 10.38 7.61 3.84
C ASN A 75 9.49 8.82 3.59
N GLY A 76 8.32 8.56 3.00
CA GLY A 76 7.23 9.51 2.92
C GLY A 76 6.55 9.71 4.26
N LYS A 77 5.76 10.78 4.38
CA LYS A 77 4.91 11.01 5.55
C LYS A 77 3.70 10.09 5.48
N ALA A 78 3.58 9.14 6.41
CA ALA A 78 2.41 8.28 6.54
C ALA A 78 1.13 9.11 6.80
N ARG A 79 0.00 8.68 6.25
CA ARG A 79 -1.29 9.39 6.35
C ARG A 79 -2.44 8.43 6.56
N THR A 80 -3.48 8.90 7.26
CA THR A 80 -4.72 8.12 7.37
C THR A 80 -5.56 8.28 6.11
N LEU A 81 -6.24 7.21 5.71
CA LEU A 81 -7.16 7.22 4.57
C LEU A 81 -8.60 7.50 5.02
N ASP A 82 -8.81 8.08 6.20
CA ASP A 82 -10.15 8.19 6.81
C ASP A 82 -11.11 9.09 6.00
N ILE A 83 -10.56 10.03 5.22
CA ILE A 83 -11.31 10.92 4.33
C ILE A 83 -11.64 10.31 2.97
N SER A 84 -11.15 9.09 2.68
CA SER A 84 -11.38 8.42 1.40
C SER A 84 -12.85 8.02 1.22
N LYS A 85 -13.35 8.18 -0.01
CA LYS A 85 -14.70 7.77 -0.37
C LYS A 85 -14.75 6.26 -0.63
N LYS A 86 -15.95 5.67 -0.56
CA LYS A 86 -16.17 4.32 -1.07
C LYS A 86 -15.99 4.32 -2.58
N GLY A 87 -15.35 3.31 -3.13
CA GLY A 87 -15.05 3.19 -4.56
C GLY A 87 -13.57 3.45 -4.87
N VAL A 88 -13.29 3.95 -6.07
CA VAL A 88 -11.93 4.25 -6.52
C VAL A 88 -11.55 5.65 -6.06
N ASN A 89 -10.38 5.77 -5.46
CA ASN A 89 -9.78 7.04 -5.04
C ASN A 89 -8.39 7.14 -5.67
N GLU A 90 -7.93 8.38 -5.84
CA GLU A 90 -6.56 8.70 -6.25
C GLU A 90 -5.95 9.65 -5.23
N GLU A 91 -4.75 9.32 -4.76
CA GLU A 91 -3.95 10.20 -3.90
C GLU A 91 -2.56 10.43 -4.48
N TYR A 92 -2.03 11.63 -4.27
CA TYR A 92 -0.67 11.99 -4.67
C TYR A 92 0.26 11.90 -3.47
N LEU A 93 1.16 10.92 -3.51
CA LEU A 93 2.21 10.75 -2.50
C LEU A 93 3.39 11.65 -2.85
N LEU A 94 3.79 12.53 -1.94
CA LEU A 94 4.80 13.54 -2.21
C LEU A 94 6.14 13.19 -1.55
N ILE A 95 7.24 13.31 -2.28
CA ILE A 95 8.60 13.21 -1.75
C ILE A 95 9.37 14.47 -2.16
N ASP A 96 9.98 15.13 -1.18
CA ASP A 96 10.76 16.36 -1.40
C ASP A 96 12.01 16.02 -2.23
N LYS A 97 12.21 16.77 -3.33
CA LYS A 97 13.31 16.52 -4.26
C LYS A 97 14.68 16.71 -3.65
N LYS A 98 14.79 17.48 -2.55
CA LYS A 98 16.09 17.69 -1.89
C LYS A 98 16.70 16.39 -1.34
N TYR A 99 15.90 15.34 -1.18
CA TYR A 99 16.37 14.02 -0.75
C TYR A 99 16.66 13.09 -1.93
N LEU A 100 16.24 13.46 -3.15
CA LEU A 100 16.38 12.63 -4.34
C LEU A 100 17.71 12.91 -5.03
N THR A 101 18.27 11.87 -5.61
CA THR A 101 19.37 11.92 -6.58
C THR A 101 18.88 11.40 -7.91
N SER A 102 19.51 11.83 -9.00
CA SER A 102 19.22 11.29 -10.32
C SER A 102 19.62 9.81 -10.37
N GLY A 103 18.71 8.95 -10.85
CA GLY A 103 18.94 7.51 -10.86
C GLY A 103 17.67 6.68 -10.92
N ALA A 104 17.84 5.37 -10.72
CA ALA A 104 16.75 4.42 -10.66
C ALA A 104 16.28 4.25 -9.22
N TRP A 105 14.97 4.39 -9.02
CA TRP A 105 14.33 4.33 -7.72
C TRP A 105 13.14 3.37 -7.77
N GLU A 106 12.89 2.65 -6.68
CA GLU A 106 11.71 1.83 -6.50
C GLU A 106 10.80 2.46 -5.44
N LEU A 107 9.59 2.84 -5.84
CA LEU A 107 8.57 3.28 -4.91
C LEU A 107 7.86 2.06 -4.35
N HIS A 108 7.84 1.93 -3.04
CA HIS A 108 6.99 0.99 -2.35
C HIS A 108 5.85 1.73 -1.67
N VAL A 109 4.63 1.24 -1.87
CA VAL A 109 3.43 1.77 -1.24
C VAL A 109 2.75 0.65 -0.48
N ARG A 110 2.55 0.87 0.82
CA ARG A 110 1.88 -0.06 1.71
C ARG A 110 0.66 0.62 2.30
N VAL A 111 -0.49 -0.02 2.16
CA VAL A 111 -1.69 0.33 2.91
C VAL A 111 -1.89 -0.71 3.99
N THR A 112 -1.93 -0.28 5.24
CA THR A 112 -2.17 -1.11 6.40
C THR A 112 -3.55 -0.81 6.95
N HIS A 113 -4.36 -1.85 7.15
CA HIS A 113 -5.69 -1.76 7.73
C HIS A 113 -5.81 -2.77 8.87
N GLY A 114 -6.07 -2.30 10.08
CA GLY A 114 -6.13 -3.16 11.27
C GLY A 114 -6.45 -2.44 12.58
N ASN A 115 -6.53 -1.10 12.56
CA ASN A 115 -6.81 -0.31 13.75
C ASN A 115 -8.32 -0.11 13.97
N CYS A 116 -9.07 -1.22 14.05
CA CYS A 116 -10.50 -1.18 14.37
C CYS A 116 -10.67 -1.37 15.89
N ARG A 117 -11.21 -0.36 16.58
CA ARG A 117 -11.45 -0.39 18.05
C ARG A 117 -12.35 -1.53 18.53
N TRP A 118 -13.16 -2.12 17.64
CA TRP A 118 -14.20 -3.08 18.01
C TRP A 118 -13.72 -4.53 18.13
N ASN A 119 -12.55 -4.90 17.62
CA ASN A 119 -12.06 -6.27 17.74
C ASN A 119 -10.51 -6.29 17.87
N PRO A 120 -9.98 -6.63 19.06
CA PRO A 120 -8.54 -6.59 19.35
C PRO A 120 -7.72 -7.58 18.51
N LEU A 121 -8.32 -8.65 17.97
CA LEU A 121 -7.62 -9.58 17.07
C LEU A 121 -7.18 -8.92 15.76
N TYR A 122 -7.86 -7.86 15.31
CA TYR A 122 -7.47 -7.12 14.11
C TYR A 122 -6.19 -6.30 14.30
N ARG A 123 -5.82 -6.00 15.55
CA ARG A 123 -4.55 -5.35 15.86
C ARG A 123 -3.37 -6.31 15.81
N LEU A 124 -3.61 -7.61 16.09
CA LEU A 124 -2.59 -8.65 16.03
C LEU A 124 -2.27 -9.09 14.60
N PHE A 125 -3.27 -9.02 13.71
CA PHE A 125 -3.12 -9.44 12.31
C PHE A 125 -3.65 -8.35 11.36
N PRO A 126 -2.92 -7.23 11.21
CA PRO A 126 -3.33 -6.18 10.30
C PRO A 126 -3.27 -6.68 8.86
N VAL A 127 -4.28 -6.30 8.08
CA VAL A 127 -4.33 -6.58 6.65
C VAL A 127 -3.49 -5.55 5.91
N GLN A 128 -2.54 -6.02 5.13
CA GLN A 128 -1.65 -5.17 4.35
C GLN A 128 -1.89 -5.38 2.85
N SER A 129 -1.84 -4.28 2.10
CA SER A 129 -1.74 -4.27 0.65
C SER A 129 -0.45 -3.56 0.30
N HIS A 130 0.44 -4.23 -0.45
CA HIS A 130 1.70 -3.66 -0.89
C HIS A 130 1.78 -3.71 -2.42
N ARG A 131 2.27 -2.63 -3.01
CA ARG A 131 2.59 -2.52 -4.43
C ARG A 131 3.89 -1.74 -4.56
N GLN A 132 4.62 -2.02 -5.63
CA GLN A 132 5.83 -1.29 -5.96
C GLN A 132 5.87 -0.94 -7.44
N LYS A 133 6.61 0.13 -7.77
CA LYS A 133 6.86 0.57 -9.14
C LYS A 133 8.22 1.24 -9.23
N SER A 134 8.96 0.90 -10.28
CA SER A 134 10.27 1.49 -10.58
C SER A 134 10.11 2.80 -11.35
N TYR A 135 11.02 3.74 -11.09
CA TYR A 135 11.08 5.06 -11.70
C TYR A 135 12.52 5.39 -12.08
N SER A 136 12.69 6.07 -13.22
CA SER A 136 13.93 6.78 -13.53
C SER A 136 13.70 8.24 -13.19
N ILE A 137 14.34 8.71 -12.12
CA ILE A 137 14.21 10.08 -11.63
C ILE A 137 15.40 10.88 -12.16
N GLN A 138 15.09 12.01 -12.81
CA GLN A 138 16.08 13.02 -13.18
C GLN A 138 15.84 14.23 -12.30
N VAL A 139 16.74 14.48 -11.35
CA VAL A 139 16.73 15.70 -10.55
C VAL A 139 17.50 16.73 -11.36
N GLY A 140 16.79 17.67 -11.99
CA GLY A 140 17.44 18.79 -12.66
C GLY A 140 18.29 19.58 -11.66
N ASP A 141 19.51 19.92 -12.05
CA ASP A 141 20.37 20.81 -11.26
C ASP A 141 19.62 22.12 -11.00
N LYS A 142 19.63 22.55 -9.74
CA LYS A 142 19.08 23.84 -9.32
C LYS A 142 19.93 24.99 -9.84
#